data_AF-A0A0R1LYU2-F1
#
_entry.id   AF-A0A0R1LYU2-F1
#
_cell.length_a   1.000
_cell.length_b   1.000
_cell.length_c   1.000
_cell.angle_alpha   90.00
_cell.angle_beta   90.00
_cell.angle_gamma   90.00
#
_symmetry.space_group_name_H-M   'P 1'
#
loop_
_entity.id
_entity.type
_entity.pdbx_description
1 polymer ?
#
loop_
_entity_poly.entity_id
_entity_poly.type
_entity_poly.pdbx_seq_one_letter_code
_entity_poly.pdbx_strand_id
1 'polypeptide(L)'
;MVLDIKKIKLFLEQSITDLRTIEKLSDLEHLEELNNELKKVLDSSELESINPMLPPYIVQIRKNIGFMIGNYRSTKTHAINRSKYLM
;
A
#
# COMPACT_ATOMS: atom_id res chain seq x y z
N MET A 1 -3.31 15.35 -36.85
CA MET A 1 -3.95 15.08 -35.55
C MET A 1 -4.01 16.39 -34.78
N VAL A 2 -5.19 16.95 -34.53
CA VAL A 2 -5.32 18.20 -33.77
C VAL A 2 -5.28 17.86 -32.28
N LEU A 3 -4.33 18.42 -31.54
CA LEU A 3 -4.24 18.27 -30.10
C LEU A 3 -5.41 19.01 -29.43
N ASP A 4 -6.26 18.27 -28.73
CA ASP A 4 -7.35 18.86 -27.92
C ASP A 4 -6.80 19.34 -26.56
N ILE A 5 -6.26 20.56 -26.59
CA ILE A 5 -5.62 21.21 -25.43
C ILE A 5 -6.61 21.38 -24.26
N LYS A 6 -7.90 21.61 -24.53
CA LYS A 6 -8.92 21.79 -23.48
C LYS A 6 -9.13 20.49 -22.72
N LYS A 7 -9.23 19.37 -23.43
CA LYS A 7 -9.36 18.04 -22.83
C LYS A 7 -8.13 17.64 -22.02
N ILE A 8 -6.92 17.98 -22.49
CA ILE A 8 -5.68 17.74 -21.75
C ILE A 8 -5.66 18.52 -20.43
N LYS A 9 -6.04 19.80 -20.43
CA LYS A 9 -6.11 20.62 -19.22
C LYS A 9 -7.12 20.07 -18.21
N LEU A 10 -8.29 19.65 -18.68
CA LEU A 10 -9.30 19.03 -17.83
C LEU A 10 -8.76 17.78 -17.11
N PHE A 11 -8.12 16.86 -17.86
CA PHE A 11 -7.55 15.66 -17.26
C PHE A 11 -6.37 15.94 -16.33
N LEU A 12 -5.60 16.99 -16.59
CA LEU A 12 -4.53 17.42 -15.69
C LEU A 12 -5.09 17.84 -14.32
N GLU A 13 -6.14 18.68 -14.31
CA GLU A 13 -6.80 19.14 -13.08
C GLU A 13 -7.41 17.98 -12.28
N GLN A 14 -8.06 17.04 -12.98
CA GLN A 14 -8.62 15.83 -12.37
C GLN A 14 -7.51 14.94 -11.78
N SER A 15 -6.44 14.70 -12.53
CA SER A 15 -5.30 13.89 -12.07
C SER A 15 -4.63 14.50 -10.84
N ILE A 16 -4.47 15.83 -10.78
CA ILE A 16 -3.93 16.51 -9.58
C ILE A 16 -4.83 16.29 -8.37
N THR A 17 -6.15 16.29 -8.56
CA THR A 17 -7.13 16.04 -7.49
C THR A 17 -7.02 14.61 -6.97
N ASP A 18 -6.89 13.62 -7.86
CA ASP A 18 -6.71 12.22 -7.48
C ASP A 18 -5.40 12.02 -6.68
N LEU A 19 -4.29 12.60 -7.15
CA LEU A 19 -2.99 12.49 -6.47
C LEU A 19 -3.01 13.14 -5.08
N ARG A 20 -3.68 14.29 -4.92
CA ARG A 20 -3.87 14.95 -3.62
C ARG A 20 -4.74 14.13 -2.68
N THR A 21 -5.71 13.41 -3.21
CA THR A 21 -6.53 12.49 -2.39
C THR A 21 -5.66 11.38 -1.83
N ILE A 22 -4.82 10.77 -2.66
CA ILE A 22 -3.87 9.72 -2.23
C ILE A 22 -2.89 10.25 -1.19
N GLU A 23 -2.34 11.45 -1.39
CA GLU A 23 -1.42 12.10 -0.45
C GLU A 23 -2.01 12.25 0.97
N LYS A 24 -3.31 12.56 1.06
CA LYS A 24 -4.02 12.77 2.33
C LYS A 24 -4.38 11.49 3.07
N LEU A 25 -4.25 10.32 2.45
CA LEU A 25 -4.56 9.06 3.11
C LEU A 25 -3.57 8.81 4.26
N SER A 26 -4.07 8.39 5.42
CA SER A 26 -3.26 8.00 6.57
C SER A 26 -2.45 6.74 6.28
N ASP A 27 -1.43 6.44 7.07
CA ASP A 27 -0.67 5.20 6.89
C ASP A 27 -1.48 3.96 7.32
N LEU A 28 -1.01 2.78 6.92
CA LEU A 28 -1.65 1.49 7.23
C LEU A 28 -1.14 0.92 8.57
N GLU A 29 -1.18 1.72 9.63
CA GLU A 29 -0.57 1.42 10.94
C GLU A 29 -1.04 0.10 11.54
N HIS A 30 -2.36 -0.10 11.69
CA HIS A 30 -2.91 -1.35 12.25
C HIS A 30 -2.57 -2.60 11.40
N LEU A 31 -2.37 -2.43 10.09
CA LEU A 31 -2.00 -3.54 9.22
C LEU A 31 -0.53 -3.92 9.42
N GLU A 32 0.32 -2.92 9.69
CA GLU A 32 1.73 -3.12 10.05
C GLU A 32 1.86 -3.76 11.44
N GLU A 33 1.07 -3.32 12.42
CA GLU A 33 0.97 -3.93 13.74
C GLU A 33 0.56 -5.40 13.65
N LEU A 34 -0.49 -5.71 12.89
CA LEU A 34 -0.91 -7.10 12.65
C LEU A 34 0.24 -7.93 12.05
N ASN A 35 0.94 -7.40 11.04
CA ASN A 35 2.06 -8.11 10.42
C ASN A 35 3.22 -8.38 11.38
N ASN A 36 3.44 -7.46 12.34
CA ASN A 36 4.44 -7.57 13.39
C ASN A 36 4.04 -8.59 14.45
N GLU A 37 2.78 -8.62 14.89
CA GLU A 37 2.29 -9.63 15.82
C GLU A 37 2.35 -11.04 15.20
N LEU A 38 1.93 -11.18 13.94
CA LEU A 38 2.06 -12.46 13.23
C LEU A 38 3.53 -12.92 13.10
N LYS A 39 4.49 -11.99 13.07
CA LYS A 39 5.93 -12.34 13.10
C LYS A 39 6.30 -12.98 14.43
N LYS A 40 5.92 -12.35 15.55
CA LYS A 40 6.22 -12.84 16.90
C LYS A 40 5.63 -14.23 17.13
N VAL A 41 4.41 -14.47 16.64
CA VAL A 41 3.73 -15.77 16.75
C VAL A 41 4.43 -16.85 15.91
N LEU A 42 5.01 -16.52 14.76
CA LEU A 42 5.84 -17.46 14.02
C LEU A 42 7.14 -17.78 14.76
N ASP A 43 7.75 -16.77 15.38
CA ASP A 43 9.01 -16.92 16.11
C ASP A 43 8.84 -17.74 17.41
N SER A 44 7.63 -17.84 17.98
CA SER A 44 7.36 -18.59 19.22
C SER A 44 7.32 -20.12 19.05
N SER A 45 7.27 -20.64 17.82
CA SER A 45 7.14 -22.08 17.50
C SER A 45 5.90 -22.79 18.09
N GLU A 46 5.02 -22.07 18.78
CA GLU A 46 3.80 -22.62 19.41
C GLU A 46 2.78 -23.11 18.37
N LEU A 47 2.77 -22.47 17.20
CA LEU A 47 1.84 -22.79 16.10
C LEU A 47 1.95 -24.23 15.60
N GLU A 48 3.16 -24.79 15.54
CA GLU A 48 3.38 -26.17 15.06
C GLU A 48 2.68 -27.19 15.95
N SER A 49 2.66 -26.93 17.26
CA SER A 49 2.00 -27.78 18.25
C SER A 49 0.46 -27.71 18.19
N ILE A 50 -0.09 -26.59 17.71
CA ILE A 50 -1.53 -26.40 17.54
C ILE A 50 -1.98 -27.08 16.24
N ASN A 51 -1.32 -26.74 15.14
CA ASN A 51 -1.58 -27.34 13.83
C ASN A 51 -0.39 -27.08 12.88
N PRO A 52 0.21 -28.13 12.30
CA PRO A 52 1.38 -28.00 11.42
C PRO A 52 1.13 -27.20 10.14
N MET A 53 -0.13 -26.95 9.75
CA MET A 53 -0.48 -26.12 8.60
C MET A 53 -0.55 -24.61 8.92
N LEU A 54 -0.61 -24.22 10.19
CA LEU A 54 -0.70 -22.81 10.57
C LEU A 54 0.57 -22.00 10.27
N PRO A 55 1.80 -22.50 10.55
CA PRO A 55 3.02 -21.76 10.20
C PRO A 55 3.12 -21.39 8.72
N PRO A 56 3.03 -22.33 7.73
CA PRO A 56 3.12 -21.96 6.32
C PRO A 56 1.97 -21.05 5.87
N TYR A 57 0.78 -21.21 6.43
CA TYR A 57 -0.36 -20.33 6.15
C TYR A 57 -0.11 -18.89 6.61
N ILE A 58 0.38 -18.70 7.85
CA ILE A 58 0.67 -17.39 8.41
C ILE A 58 1.84 -16.73 7.68
N VAL A 59 2.86 -17.48 7.25
CA VAL A 59 3.94 -16.97 6.38
C VAL A 59 3.36 -16.37 5.10
N GLN A 60 2.41 -17.06 4.45
CA GLN A 60 1.77 -16.56 3.23
C GLN A 60 0.94 -15.29 3.49
N ILE A 61 0.19 -15.24 4.60
CA ILE A 61 -0.56 -14.05 4.99
C ILE A 61 0.38 -12.86 5.18
N ARG A 62 1.46 -13.03 5.96
CA ARG A 62 2.44 -11.96 6.21
C ARG A 62 3.09 -11.47 4.93
N LYS A 63 3.40 -12.37 4.00
CA LYS A 63 3.93 -12.01 2.68
C LYS A 63 2.95 -11.10 1.92
N ASN A 64 1.67 -11.47 1.88
CA ASN A 64 0.64 -10.67 1.22
C ASN A 64 0.46 -9.30 1.89
N ILE A 65 0.42 -9.25 3.24
CA ILE A 65 0.32 -8.00 3.99
C ILE A 65 1.54 -7.11 3.71
N GLY A 66 2.76 -7.67 3.74
CA GLY A 66 3.98 -6.95 3.41
C GLY A 66 3.95 -6.33 2.01
N PHE A 67 3.45 -7.06 1.02
CA PHE A 67 3.24 -6.51 -0.33
C PHE A 67 2.24 -5.36 -0.35
N MET A 68 1.11 -5.48 0.35
CA MET A 68 0.11 -4.42 0.43
C MET A 68 0.68 -3.14 1.04
N ILE A 69 1.39 -3.26 2.17
CA ILE A 69 2.03 -2.11 2.85
C ILE A 69 3.08 -1.47 1.93
N GLY A 70 3.93 -2.27 1.29
CA GLY A 70 4.96 -1.78 0.37
C GLY A 70 4.38 -1.05 -0.84
N ASN A 71 3.37 -1.64 -1.49
CA ASN A 71 2.70 -1.02 -2.65
C ASN A 71 1.95 0.25 -2.27
N TYR A 72 1.30 0.27 -1.10
CA TYR A 72 0.63 1.46 -0.59
C TYR A 72 1.62 2.61 -0.38
N ARG A 73 2.72 2.35 0.35
CA ARG A 73 3.77 3.35 0.60
C ARG A 73 4.35 3.89 -0.70
N SER A 74 4.68 3.00 -1.63
CA SER A 74 5.18 3.38 -2.96
C SER A 74 4.18 4.27 -3.71
N THR A 75 2.91 3.87 -3.77
CA THR A 75 1.85 4.64 -4.43
C THR A 75 1.71 6.04 -3.83
N LYS A 76 1.69 6.13 -2.49
CA LYS A 76 1.61 7.41 -1.78
C LYS A 76 2.83 8.29 -2.04
N THR A 77 4.05 7.75 -2.00
CA THR A 77 5.28 8.49 -2.35
C THR A 77 5.25 9.00 -3.79
N HIS A 78 4.84 8.17 -4.75
CA HIS A 78 4.71 8.58 -6.15
C HIS A 78 3.62 9.64 -6.33
N ALA A 79 2.50 9.53 -5.62
CA ALA A 79 1.44 10.54 -5.66
C ALA A 79 1.93 11.91 -5.16
N ILE A 80 2.63 11.94 -4.03
CA ILE A 80 3.24 13.16 -3.45
C ILE A 80 4.25 13.79 -4.43
N ASN A 81 5.13 12.98 -5.02
CA ASN A 81 6.14 13.50 -5.93
C ASN A 81 5.52 14.02 -7.23
N ARG A 82 4.49 13.32 -7.74
CA ARG A 82 3.84 13.69 -8.98
C ARG A 82 2.91 14.89 -8.82
N SER A 83 2.20 15.01 -7.69
CA SER A 83 1.37 16.17 -7.39
C SER A 83 2.21 17.46 -7.35
N LYS A 84 3.41 17.41 -6.76
CA LYS A 84 4.37 18.53 -6.74
C LYS A 84 4.89 18.93 -8.11
N TYR A 85 5.10 17.98 -9.02
CA TYR A 85 5.62 18.26 -10.37
C TYR A 85 4.54 18.82 -11.32
N LEU A 86 3.29 18.43 -11.11
CA LEU A 86 2.16 18.85 -11.96
C LEU A 86 1.54 20.19 -11.54
N MET A 87 1.89 20.70 -10.36
CA MET A 87 1.58 22.07 -9.91
C MET A 87 2.62 23.06 -10.43
#